data_AF-A0A536VD41-F1
#
_entry.id   AF-A0A536VD41-F1
#
_cell.length_a   1.000
_cell.length_b   1.000
_cell.length_c   1.000
_cell.angle_alpha   90.00
_cell.angle_beta   90.00
_cell.angle_gamma   90.00
#
_symmetry.space_group_name_H-M   'P 1'
#
loop_
_entity.id
_entity.type
_entity.pdbx_description
1 polymer ?
#
loop_
_entity_poly.entity_id
_entity_poly.type
_entity_poly.pdbx_seq_one_letter_code
_entity_poly.pdbx_strand_id
1 'polypeptide(L)' 'MESDKHYFIEGLFIIGVSIAAAFAFVWLANAGHRDDVLYRIHFTESVSGLSLGDPVKYRGVDVGTVKSMGIDTDDPRRA' A
#
# COMPACT_ATOMS: atom_id res chain seq x y z
N MET A 1 -24.35 -33.66 39.35
CA MET A 1 -24.01 -33.20 37.98
C MET A 1 -22.79 -32.32 38.12
N GLU A 2 -21.61 -32.94 38.16
CA GLU A 2 -20.33 -32.22 38.22
C GLU A 2 -20.10 -31.67 36.81
N SER A 3 -20.14 -30.36 36.64
CA SER A 3 -19.89 -29.73 35.34
C SER A 3 -18.41 -29.86 35.05
N ASP A 4 -18.07 -30.73 34.08
CA ASP A 4 -16.76 -30.83 33.45
C ASP A 4 -16.39 -29.47 32.84
N LYS A 5 -15.66 -28.65 33.60
CA LYS A 5 -15.25 -27.28 33.24
C LYS A 5 -14.30 -27.23 32.03
N HIS A 6 -13.81 -28.38 31.58
CA HIS A 6 -12.81 -28.52 30.52
C HIS A 6 -13.37 -28.14 29.14
N TYR A 7 -14.61 -28.52 28.82
CA TYR A 7 -15.25 -28.17 27.54
C TYR A 7 -15.43 -26.66 27.33
N PHE A 8 -15.63 -25.91 28.41
CA PHE A 8 -15.74 -24.44 28.35
C PHE A 8 -14.40 -23.78 28.00
N ILE A 9 -13.30 -24.33 28.52
CA ILE A 9 -11.94 -23.83 28.28
C ILE A 9 -11.49 -24.14 26.85
N GLU A 10 -11.86 -25.30 26.30
CA GLU A 10 -11.57 -25.69 24.92
C GLU A 10 -12.23 -24.75 23.89
N GLY A 11 -13.50 -24.43 24.09
CA GLY A 11 -14.22 -23.47 23.24
C GLY A 11 -13.64 -22.06 23.33
N LEU A 12 -13.27 -21.62 24.54
CA LEU A 12 -12.64 -20.31 24.76
C LEU A 12 -11.28 -20.22 24.06
N PHE A 13 -10.50 -21.30 24.05
CA PHE A 13 -9.21 -21.34 23.36
C PHE A 13 -9.37 -21.15 21.85
N ILE A 14 -10.33 -21.85 21.23
CA ILE A 14 -10.61 -21.73 19.79
C ILE A 14 -11.06 -20.31 19.44
N ILE A 15 -11.94 -19.72 20.25
CA ILE A 15 -12.40 -18.34 20.05
C ILE A 15 -11.23 -17.36 20.17
N GLY A 16 -10.40 -17.51 21.20
CA GLY A 16 -9.24 -16.65 21.42
C GLY A 16 -8.22 -16.74 20.28
N VAL A 17 -7.90 -17.94 19.83
CA VAL A 17 -7.01 -18.18 18.68
C VAL A 17 -7.60 -17.61 17.40
N SER A 18 -8.90 -17.75 17.17
CA SER A 18 -9.55 -17.20 15.97
C SER A 18 -9.50 -15.67 15.94
N ILE A 19 -9.73 -15.02 17.08
CA ILE A 19 -9.63 -13.56 17.21
C ILE A 19 -8.18 -13.12 16.99
N ALA A 20 -7.20 -13.79 17.61
CA ALA A 20 -5.79 -13.48 17.43
C ALA A 20 -5.35 -13.66 15.97
N ALA A 21 -5.82 -14.71 15.30
CA ALA A 21 -5.54 -14.95 13.89
C ALA A 21 -6.17 -13.87 12.98
N ALA A 22 -7.41 -13.46 13.25
CA ALA A 22 -8.05 -12.36 12.53
C ALA A 22 -7.29 -11.05 12.72
N PHE A 23 -6.87 -10.73 13.95
CA PHE A 23 -6.02 -9.57 14.24
C PHE A 23 -4.69 -9.63 13.51
N ALA A 24 -4.00 -10.78 13.56
CA ALA A 24 -2.74 -10.98 12.85
C ALA A 24 -2.90 -10.82 11.34
N PHE A 25 -4.00 -11.33 10.77
CA PHE A 25 -4.30 -11.19 9.34
C PHE A 25 -4.52 -9.73 8.95
N VAL A 26 -5.31 -8.98 9.71
CA VAL A 26 -5.52 -7.53 9.46
C VAL A 26 -4.22 -6.76 9.62
N TRP A 27 -3.43 -7.07 10.65
CA TRP A 27 -2.14 -6.44 10.89
C TRP A 27 -1.15 -6.71 9.75
N LEU A 28 -1.05 -7.95 9.30
CA LEU A 28 -0.16 -8.35 8.20
C LEU A 28 -0.61 -7.76 6.86
N ALA A 29 -1.92 -7.71 6.60
CA ALA A 29 -2.48 -7.07 5.42
C ALA A 29 -2.20 -5.56 5.40
N ASN A 30 -2.21 -4.91 6.56
CA ASN A 30 -1.95 -3.48 6.66
C ASN A 30 -0.45 -3.13 6.68
N ALA A 31 0.43 -4.06 7.05
CA ALA A 31 1.88 -3.87 7.11
C ALA A 31 2.52 -3.54 5.74
N GLY A 32 1.78 -3.73 4.64
CA GLY A 32 2.20 -3.39 3.28
C GLY A 32 2.01 -1.93 2.87
N HIS A 33 1.38 -1.08 3.70
CA HIS A 33 1.28 0.36 3.41
C HIS A 33 2.65 1.01 3.65
N ARG A 34 3.56 0.82 2.70
CA ARG A 34 4.70 1.73 2.54
C ARG A 34 4.11 3.09 2.22
N ASP A 35 4.53 4.12 2.94
CA ASP A 35 4.15 5.50 2.68
C ASP A 35 4.66 5.90 1.29
N ASP A 36 3.86 5.60 0.26
CA ASP A 36 4.15 5.93 -1.14
C ASP A 36 4.03 7.45 -1.28
N VAL A 37 5.16 8.15 -1.09
CA VAL A 37 5.21 9.61 -1.25
C VAL A 37 5.09 9.94 -2.74
N LEU A 38 3.94 10.49 -3.12
CA LEU A 38 3.69 10.91 -4.49
C LEU A 38 4.33 12.27 -4.76
N TYR A 39 5.27 12.28 -5.71
CA TYR A 39 5.88 13.51 -6.22
C TYR A 39 5.26 13.91 -7.55
N ARG A 40 5.00 15.20 -7.72
CA ARG A 40 4.59 15.80 -8.99
C ARG A 40 5.74 16.61 -9.55
N ILE A 41 6.12 16.33 -10.79
CA ILE A 41 7.18 17.04 -11.50
C ILE A 41 6.56 17.68 -12.74
N HIS A 42 6.77 18.98 -12.92
CA HIS A 42 6.32 19.69 -14.11
C HIS A 42 7.47 19.80 -15.09
N PHE A 43 7.25 19.29 -16.30
CA PHE A 43 8.19 19.43 -17.41
C PHE A 43 7.71 20.57 -18.31
N THR A 44 8.64 21.43 -18.75
CA THR A 44 8.34 22.52 -19.70
C THR A 44 8.66 22.09 -21.15
N GLU A 45 9.36 20.96 -21.33
CA GLU A 45 9.70 20.39 -22.63
C GLU A 45 9.01 19.04 -22.81
N SER A 46 8.93 18.56 -24.06
CA SER A 46 8.32 17.26 -24.37
C SER A 46 9.06 16.11 -23.71
N VAL A 47 8.34 15.27 -22.97
CA VAL A 47 8.84 14.04 -22.35
C VAL A 47 8.65 12.82 -23.26
N SER A 48 8.87 13.00 -24.57
CA SER A 48 8.71 11.95 -25.58
C SER A 48 9.48 10.67 -25.20
N GLY A 49 8.76 9.56 -25.04
CA GLY A 49 9.33 8.25 -24.69
C GLY A 49 9.17 7.85 -23.23
N LEU A 50 8.71 8.75 -22.35
CA LEU A 50 8.33 8.40 -20.98
C LEU A 50 6.95 7.73 -20.97
N SER A 51 6.83 6.60 -20.29
CA SER A 51 5.62 5.80 -20.15
C SER A 51 5.23 5.57 -18.69
N LEU A 52 3.95 5.24 -18.46
CA LEU A 52 3.47 4.83 -17.14
C LEU A 52 4.21 3.56 -16.69
N GLY A 53 4.70 3.56 -15.45
CA GLY A 53 5.48 2.46 -14.89
C GLY A 53 6.99 2.54 -15.15
N ASP A 54 7.47 3.51 -15.92
CA ASP A 54 8.91 3.69 -16.13
C ASP A 54 9.63 3.98 -14.80
N PRO A 55 10.84 3.43 -14.61
CA PRO A 55 11.59 3.63 -13.38
C PRO A 55 12.09 5.07 -13.26
N VAL A 56 11.79 5.70 -12.14
CA VAL A 56 12.35 7.00 -11.78
C VAL A 56 13.67 6.77 -11.07
N LYS A 57 14.75 7.35 -11.61
CA LYS A 57 16.10 7.22 -11.07
C LYS A 57 16.54 8.52 -10.42
N TYR A 58 17.04 8.42 -9.19
CA TYR A 58 17.76 9.49 -8.53
C TYR A 58 19.24 9.14 -8.46
N ARG A 59 20.08 9.90 -9.18
CA ARG A 59 21.54 9.69 -9.23
C ARG A 59 21.94 8.25 -9.63
N GLY A 60 21.15 7.62 -10.49
CA GLY A 60 21.39 6.25 -10.96
C GLY A 60 20.75 5.14 -10.11
N VAL A 61 20.11 5.47 -8.99
CA VAL A 61 19.39 4.52 -8.13
C VAL A 61 17.90 4.59 -8.44
N ASP A 62 17.25 3.43 -8.63
CA ASP A 62 15.80 3.35 -8.80
C ASP A 62 15.10 3.75 -7.49
N VAL A 63 14.33 4.83 -7.53
CA VAL A 63 13.63 5.39 -6.36
C VAL A 63 12.11 5.22 -6.43
N GLY A 64 11.57 4.86 -7.59
CA GLY A 64 10.13 4.66 -7.76
C GLY A 64 9.76 4.46 -9.23
N THR A 65 8.48 4.62 -9.52
CA THR A 65 7.93 4.47 -10.87
C THR A 65 6.96 5.60 -11.20
N VAL A 66 6.78 5.88 -12.49
CA VAL A 66 5.81 6.89 -12.94
C VAL A 66 4.39 6.36 -12.72
N LYS A 67 3.67 6.97 -11.77
CA LYS A 67 2.29 6.58 -11.42
C LYS A 67 1.23 7.18 -12.35
N SER A 68 1.41 8.44 -12.78
CA SER A 68 0.47 9.13 -13.67
C SER A 68 1.16 10.24 -14.46
N MET A 69 0.64 10.52 -15.65
CA MET A 69 1.03 11.65 -16.51
C MET A 69 -0.20 12.32 -17.07
N GLY A 70 -0.18 13.63 -17.17
CA GLY A 70 -1.28 14.42 -17.70
C GLY A 70 -0.85 15.86 -17.92
N ILE A 71 -1.64 16.58 -18.71
CA ILE A 71 -1.48 18.00 -18.91
C ILE A 71 -2.12 18.72 -17.71
N ASP A 72 -1.46 19.77 -17.24
CA ASP A 72 -2.00 20.62 -16.18
C ASP A 72 -3.12 21.49 -16.75
N THR A 73 -4.34 21.28 -16.29
CA THR A 73 -5.53 21.99 -16.76
C THR A 73 -5.62 23.42 -16.22
N ASP A 74 -4.91 23.75 -15.13
CA ASP A 74 -4.96 25.08 -14.50
C ASP A 74 -4.06 26.12 -15.21
N ASP A 75 -3.08 25.69 -16.02
CA ASP A 75 -2.31 26.60 -16.90
C ASP A 75 -2.23 26.06 -18.34
N PRO A 76 -3.30 26.24 -19.15
CA PRO A 76 -3.38 25.75 -20.52
C PRO A 76 -2.38 26.42 -21.50
N ARG A 77 -1.58 27.39 -21.03
CA ARG A 77 -0.54 28.05 -21.85
C ARG A 77 0.79 27.30 -21.85
N ARG A 78 0.91 26.23 -21.04
CA ARG A 78 2.11 25.38 -20.93
C ARG A 78 1.88 23.96 -21.46
N ALA A 79 0.79 23.76 -22.21
CA ALA A 79 0.44 22.51 -22.89
C ALA A 79 1.24 22.33 -24.18
#